data_AF-S6BNF7-F1
#
_entry.id   AF-S6BNF7-F1
#
_cell.length_a   1.000
_cell.length_b   1.000
_cell.length_c   1.000
_cell.angle_alpha   90.00
_cell.angle_beta   90.00
_cell.angle_gamma   90.00
#
_symmetry.space_group_name_H-M   'P 1'
#
loop_
_entity.id
_entity.type
_entity.pdbx_description
1 polymer ?
#
loop_
_entity_poly.entity_id
_entity_poly.type
_entity_poly.pdbx_seq_one_letter_code
_entity_poly.pdbx_strand_id
1 'polypeptide(L)'
;MVYRLGTQFDFSSSWFQTSVGRLTGYWDAGYTYWVGDETASNHSLSFTPVFVYEFAGQSVRPFVEAGIGVALFSSTEMEDNDLGSSFQFEDRVGLGLRFANQEVGVRALHYSNAGLQTPNDGVEAYTLHYRLSF
;
A
#
# COMPACT_ATOMS: atom_id res chain seq x y z
N MET A 1 10.94 12.29 -0.78
CA MET A 1 11.13 10.90 -0.21
C MET A 1 9.89 10.46 0.57
N VAL A 2 9.65 9.15 0.76
CA VAL A 2 8.44 8.65 1.45
C VAL A 2 8.80 7.62 2.53
N TYR A 3 8.20 7.77 3.72
CA TYR A 3 8.34 6.85 4.85
C TYR A 3 6.95 6.39 5.31
N ARG A 4 6.73 5.07 5.45
CA ARG A 4 5.44 4.51 5.83
C ARG A 4 5.56 3.60 7.04
N LEU A 5 4.67 3.77 8.00
CA LEU A 5 4.39 2.83 9.08
C LEU A 5 3.00 2.24 8.86
N GLY A 6 2.86 0.92 9.01
CA GLY A 6 1.59 0.24 8.78
C GLY A 6 1.35 -0.87 9.77
N THR A 7 0.07 -1.19 9.96
CA THR A 7 -0.40 -2.38 10.66
C THR A 7 -1.33 -3.16 9.75
N GLN A 8 -1.32 -4.48 9.88
CA GLN A 8 -2.06 -5.38 9.01
C GLN A 8 -2.88 -6.37 9.83
N PHE A 9 -4.12 -6.60 9.39
CA PHE A 9 -5.05 -7.55 10.00
C PHE A 9 -5.49 -8.57 8.95
N ASP A 10 -5.05 -9.81 9.10
CA ASP A 10 -5.37 -10.86 8.14
C ASP A 10 -6.89 -11.05 8.00
N PHE A 11 -7.37 -11.24 6.78
CA PHE A 11 -8.77 -11.61 6.53
C PHE A 11 -9.17 -12.95 7.18
N SER A 12 -8.20 -13.70 7.71
CA SER A 12 -8.39 -15.01 8.33
C SER A 12 -9.11 -16.00 7.40
N SER A 13 -8.93 -15.81 6.09
CA SER A 13 -9.63 -16.52 5.03
C SER A 13 -8.67 -16.90 3.91
N SER A 14 -8.91 -18.06 3.31
CA SER A 14 -8.18 -18.53 2.13
C SER A 14 -9.16 -19.03 1.08
N TRP A 15 -8.89 -18.71 -0.17
CA TRP A 15 -9.68 -19.10 -1.33
C TRP A 15 -8.79 -19.73 -2.40
N PHE A 16 -9.38 -20.55 -3.26
CA PHE A 16 -8.71 -21.16 -4.42
C PHE A 16 -7.37 -21.85 -4.09
N GLN A 17 -7.28 -22.49 -2.92
CA GLN A 17 -6.06 -23.15 -2.48
C GLN A 17 -5.78 -24.39 -3.32
N THR A 18 -4.58 -24.47 -3.88
CA THR A 18 -4.07 -25.60 -4.66
C THR A 18 -2.64 -25.92 -4.25
N SER A 19 -1.99 -26.87 -4.94
CA SER A 19 -0.55 -27.10 -4.79
C SER A 19 0.30 -25.93 -5.29
N VAL A 20 -0.24 -25.01 -6.10
CA VAL A 20 0.49 -23.84 -6.62
C VAL A 20 0.50 -22.70 -5.61
N GLY A 21 -0.60 -22.49 -4.89
CA GLY A 21 -0.77 -21.35 -4.00
C GLY A 21 -2.21 -21.15 -3.54
N ARG A 22 -2.48 -20.01 -2.91
CA ARG A 22 -3.81 -19.61 -2.43
C ARG A 22 -4.03 -18.11 -2.61
N LEU A 23 -5.29 -17.73 -2.80
CA LEU A 23 -5.73 -16.34 -2.63
C LEU A 23 -6.08 -16.12 -1.15
N THR A 24 -5.61 -15.02 -0.59
CA THR A 24 -5.90 -14.57 0.76
C THR A 24 -5.86 -13.04 0.79
N GLY A 25 -5.75 -12.42 1.96
CA GLY A 25 -5.57 -10.99 2.05
C GLY A 25 -5.56 -10.50 3.48
N TYR A 26 -5.44 -9.19 3.62
CA TYR A 26 -5.39 -8.47 4.88
C TYR A 26 -5.94 -7.06 4.72
N TRP A 27 -6.42 -6.49 5.82
CA TRP A 27 -6.67 -5.06 5.93
C TRP A 27 -5.38 -4.34 6.29
N ASP A 28 -4.99 -3.34 5.53
CA ASP A 28 -3.82 -2.49 5.78
C ASP A 28 -4.28 -1.13 6.29
N ALA A 29 -3.79 -0.71 7.46
CA ALA A 29 -3.91 0.66 7.93
C ALA A 29 -2.52 1.28 7.96
N GLY A 30 -2.32 2.44 7.35
CA GLY A 30 -1.00 3.05 7.24
C GLY A 30 -0.97 4.55 7.46
N TYR A 31 0.14 4.99 8.04
CA TYR A 31 0.56 6.37 8.12
C TYR A 31 1.77 6.56 7.21
N THR A 32 1.70 7.55 6.33
CA THR A 32 2.78 7.89 5.40
C THR A 32 3.23 9.32 5.63
N TYR A 33 4.53 9.52 5.80
CA TYR A 33 5.19 10.81 5.79
C TYR A 33 5.84 11.04 4.42
N TRP A 34 5.51 12.17 3.82
CA TRP A 34 5.94 12.58 2.50
C TRP A 34 6.87 13.79 2.67
N VAL A 35 8.15 13.58 2.42
CA VAL A 35 9.14 14.66 2.42
C VAL A 35 8.86 15.54 1.22
N GLY A 36 8.59 16.81 1.50
CA GLY A 36 8.47 17.89 0.53
C GLY A 36 9.79 18.66 0.44
N ASP A 37 10.25 18.93 -0.78
CA ASP A 37 11.44 19.74 -1.08
C ASP A 37 11.03 21.12 -1.61
N GLU A 38 10.08 21.17 -2.55
CA GLU A 38 9.48 22.39 -3.13
C GLU A 38 8.31 22.92 -2.29
N THR A 39 7.59 22.02 -1.62
CA THR A 39 6.50 22.33 -0.70
C THR A 39 6.82 21.87 0.72
N ALA A 40 5.97 22.26 1.69
CA ALA A 40 6.04 21.69 3.02
C ALA A 40 5.79 20.18 2.98
N SER A 41 6.45 19.44 3.87
CA SER A 41 6.21 18.00 4.00
C SER A 41 4.73 17.70 4.34
N ASN A 42 4.25 16.54 3.88
CA ASN A 42 2.85 16.15 4.00
C ASN A 42 2.72 14.82 4.76
N HIS A 43 1.51 14.53 5.21
CA HIS A 43 1.14 13.30 5.91
C HIS A 43 -0.11 12.72 5.29
N SER A 44 -0.20 11.39 5.22
CA SER A 44 -1.45 10.72 4.90
C SER A 44 -1.75 9.55 5.82
N LEU A 45 -3.05 9.34 6.05
CA LEU A 45 -3.58 8.12 6.66
C LEU A 45 -4.32 7.34 5.58
N SER A 46 -4.04 6.05 5.43
CA SER A 46 -4.72 5.20 4.46
C SER A 46 -5.24 3.90 5.06
N PHE A 47 -6.30 3.37 4.44
CA PHE A 47 -6.91 2.10 4.80
C PHE A 47 -7.32 1.34 3.53
N THR A 48 -6.83 0.09 3.39
CA THR A 48 -6.93 -0.65 2.14
C THR A 48 -7.17 -2.14 2.40
N PRO A 49 -8.23 -2.76 1.83
CA PRO A 49 -8.28 -4.20 1.67
C PRO A 49 -7.25 -4.63 0.62
N VAL A 50 -6.30 -5.47 1.01
CA VAL A 50 -5.25 -5.96 0.13
C VAL A 50 -5.43 -7.44 -0.10
N PHE A 51 -5.60 -7.82 -1.37
CA PHE A 51 -5.63 -9.22 -1.78
C PHE A 51 -4.23 -9.69 -2.10
N VAL A 52 -3.93 -10.92 -1.68
CA VAL A 52 -2.61 -11.53 -1.83
C VAL A 52 -2.77 -12.89 -2.48
N TYR A 53 -2.06 -13.11 -3.57
CA TYR A 53 -1.81 -14.47 -4.05
C TYR A 53 -0.47 -14.95 -3.48
N GLU A 54 -0.52 -15.89 -2.55
CA GLU A 54 0.65 -16.49 -1.91
C GLU A 54 0.97 -17.82 -2.59
N PHE A 55 2.16 -17.91 -3.17
CA PHE A 55 2.65 -19.13 -3.80
C PHE A 55 3.07 -20.15 -2.75
N ALA A 56 2.89 -21.43 -3.06
CA ALA A 56 3.35 -22.52 -2.22
C ALA A 56 4.88 -22.47 -2.08
N GLY A 57 5.37 -22.73 -0.86
CA GLY A 57 6.79 -22.71 -0.55
C GLY A 57 7.05 -23.24 0.86
N GLN A 58 8.23 -23.84 1.06
CA GLN A 58 8.61 -24.46 2.33
C GLN A 58 9.12 -23.40 3.33
N SER A 59 10.34 -22.91 3.12
CA SER A 59 10.98 -21.89 3.96
C SER A 59 10.70 -20.46 3.49
N VAL A 60 10.50 -20.29 2.19
CA VAL A 60 10.22 -19.01 1.54
C VAL A 60 8.97 -19.16 0.68
N ARG A 61 8.04 -18.22 0.82
CA ARG A 61 6.79 -18.14 0.05
C ARG A 61 6.75 -16.82 -0.70
N PRO A 62 6.95 -16.83 -2.03
CA PRO A 62 6.71 -15.66 -2.85
C PRO A 62 5.24 -15.25 -2.80
N PHE A 63 4.97 -13.97 -2.98
CA PHE A 63 3.61 -13.46 -3.12
C PHE A 63 3.56 -12.28 -4.08
N VAL A 64 2.36 -12.05 -4.62
CA VAL A 64 1.97 -10.80 -5.26
C VAL A 64 0.73 -10.27 -4.57
N GLU A 65 0.61 -8.95 -4.49
CA GLU A 65 -0.51 -8.27 -3.84
C GLU A 65 -1.07 -7.14 -4.69
N ALA A 66 -2.36 -6.91 -4.54
CA ALA A 66 -3.05 -5.76 -5.11
C ALA A 66 -4.18 -5.31 -4.18
N GLY A 67 -4.44 -4.01 -4.13
CA GLY A 67 -5.50 -3.45 -3.30
C GLY A 67 -5.96 -2.10 -3.82
N ILE A 68 -7.22 -1.79 -3.54
CA ILE A 68 -7.85 -0.49 -3.80
C ILE A 68 -8.46 -0.04 -2.48
N GLY A 69 -7.99 1.10 -1.98
CA GLY A 69 -8.37 1.66 -0.69
C GLY A 69 -8.59 3.16 -0.77
N VAL A 70 -8.47 3.78 0.40
CA VAL A 70 -8.69 5.23 0.55
C VAL A 70 -7.60 5.84 1.41
N ALA A 71 -7.34 7.12 1.20
CA ALA A 71 -6.40 7.92 1.97
C ALA A 71 -6.92 9.34 2.23
N LEU A 72 -6.45 9.93 3.32
CA LEU A 72 -6.64 11.33 3.66
C LEU A 72 -5.28 11.98 3.83
N PHE A 73 -4.99 13.00 3.01
CA PHE A 73 -3.77 13.80 3.08
C PHE A 73 -3.99 15.05 3.94
N SER A 74 -2.97 15.47 4.69
CA SER A 74 -3.04 16.67 5.53
C SER A 74 -2.99 17.98 4.73
N SER A 75 -2.41 17.94 3.53
CA SER A 75 -2.39 19.03 2.54
C SER A 75 -2.74 18.48 1.16
N THR A 76 -3.29 19.32 0.29
CA THR A 76 -3.53 18.98 -1.13
C THR A 76 -2.30 19.21 -2.00
N GLU A 77 -1.30 19.96 -1.51
CA GLU A 77 -0.06 20.23 -2.23
C GLU A 77 1.02 19.19 -1.85
N MET A 78 1.73 18.68 -2.85
CA MET A 78 2.83 17.72 -2.67
C MET A 78 3.86 17.88 -3.80
N GLU A 79 4.99 18.53 -3.50
CA GLU A 79 5.95 18.98 -4.54
C GLU A 79 5.21 19.80 -5.62
N ASP A 80 5.52 19.55 -6.89
CA ASP A 80 4.82 20.11 -8.05
C ASP A 80 3.37 19.61 -8.27
N ASN A 81 2.85 18.67 -7.47
CA ASN A 81 1.51 18.12 -7.64
C ASN A 81 0.46 18.81 -6.74
N ASP A 82 -0.70 19.13 -7.32
CA ASP A 82 -1.92 19.51 -6.60
C ASP A 82 -2.96 18.36 -6.68
N LEU A 83 -3.16 17.72 -5.54
CA LEU A 83 -4.08 16.60 -5.37
C LEU A 83 -5.55 17.03 -5.47
N GLY A 84 -5.85 18.33 -5.42
CA GLY A 84 -7.20 18.92 -5.45
C GLY A 84 -8.02 18.70 -4.17
N SER A 85 -7.92 17.52 -3.54
CA SER A 85 -8.66 17.14 -2.34
C SER A 85 -7.79 16.43 -1.31
N SER A 86 -8.17 16.51 -0.03
CA SER A 86 -7.52 15.70 1.02
C SER A 86 -7.83 14.21 0.83
N PHE A 87 -9.07 13.88 0.48
CA PHE A 87 -9.48 12.52 0.16
C PHE A 87 -8.90 12.07 -1.19
N GLN A 88 -8.30 10.89 -1.20
CA GLN A 88 -7.73 10.23 -2.37
C GLN A 88 -8.07 8.73 -2.31
N PHE A 89 -8.21 8.08 -3.46
CA PHE A 89 -8.12 6.62 -3.54
C PHE A 89 -6.67 6.18 -3.38
N GLU A 90 -6.44 4.98 -2.85
CA GLU A 90 -5.13 4.32 -2.84
C GLU A 90 -5.19 3.10 -3.75
N ASP A 91 -4.54 3.17 -4.91
CA ASP A 91 -4.28 1.98 -5.73
C ASP A 91 -2.88 1.45 -5.41
N ARG A 92 -2.77 0.15 -5.14
CA ARG A 92 -1.47 -0.46 -4.84
C ARG A 92 -1.30 -1.81 -5.48
N VAL A 93 -0.05 -2.07 -5.88
CA VAL A 93 0.44 -3.38 -6.28
C VAL A 93 1.80 -3.64 -5.64
N GLY A 94 2.07 -4.90 -5.31
CA GLY A 94 3.33 -5.27 -4.70
C GLY A 94 3.69 -6.73 -4.93
N LEU A 95 4.93 -7.05 -4.62
CA LEU A 95 5.44 -8.41 -4.62
C LEU A 95 6.54 -8.56 -3.60
N GLY A 96 6.72 -9.77 -3.09
CA GLY A 96 7.72 -10.00 -2.07
C GLY A 96 7.87 -11.46 -1.70
N LEU A 97 8.59 -11.67 -0.60
CA LEU A 97 8.92 -12.97 -0.05
C LEU A 97 8.55 -12.99 1.43
N ARG A 98 7.81 -14.02 1.84
CA ARG A 98 7.57 -14.35 3.25
C ARG A 98 8.48 -15.49 3.69
N PHE A 99 9.06 -15.38 4.87
CA PHE A 99 9.94 -16.38 5.45
C PHE A 99 9.85 -16.33 6.98
N ALA A 100 9.74 -17.49 7.62
CA ALA A 100 9.40 -17.59 9.05
C ALA A 100 8.17 -16.71 9.39
N ASN A 101 8.31 -15.74 10.29
CA ASN A 101 7.27 -14.75 10.65
C ASN A 101 7.55 -13.36 10.06
N GLN A 102 8.33 -13.29 8.97
CA GLN A 102 8.83 -12.04 8.41
C GLN A 102 8.50 -11.94 6.92
N GLU A 103 8.51 -10.72 6.41
CA GLU A 103 8.26 -10.43 5.00
C GLU A 103 9.13 -9.26 4.54
N VAL A 104 9.66 -9.38 3.31
CA VAL A 104 10.27 -8.28 2.58
C VAL A 104 9.61 -8.17 1.22
N GLY A 105 9.37 -6.95 0.75
CA GLY A 105 8.77 -6.75 -0.55
C GLY A 105 8.96 -5.34 -1.09
N VAL A 106 8.54 -5.17 -2.33
CA VAL A 106 8.45 -3.86 -2.98
C VAL A 106 7.00 -3.55 -3.30
N ARG A 107 6.65 -2.27 -3.28
CA ARG A 107 5.29 -1.79 -3.53
C ARG A 107 5.31 -0.51 -4.35
N ALA A 108 4.42 -0.45 -5.33
CA ALA A 108 4.02 0.77 -6.01
C ALA A 108 2.64 1.17 -5.49
N LEU A 109 2.51 2.42 -5.06
CA LEU A 109 1.26 3.03 -4.63
C LEU A 109 0.99 4.25 -5.51
N HIS A 110 -0.26 4.45 -5.91
CA HIS A 110 -0.75 5.63 -6.60
C HIS A 110 -1.94 6.19 -5.81
N TYR A 111 -1.97 7.51 -5.65
CA TYR A 111 -3.04 8.22 -4.99
C TYR A 111 -3.63 9.25 -5.95
N SER A 112 -4.94 9.21 -6.18
CA SER A 112 -5.69 10.21 -6.93
C SER A 112 -7.17 10.20 -6.53
N ASN A 113 -7.91 11.24 -6.88
CA ASN A 113 -9.32 11.42 -6.54
C ASN A 113 -10.27 11.03 -7.68
N ALA A 114 -9.76 10.37 -8.73
CA ALA A 114 -10.51 9.97 -9.93
C ALA A 114 -11.21 11.12 -10.66
N GLY A 115 -10.69 12.35 -10.56
CA GLY A 115 -11.26 13.55 -11.17
C GLY A 115 -12.50 14.09 -10.46
N LEU A 116 -12.74 13.68 -9.21
CA LEU A 116 -13.81 14.25 -8.37
C LEU A 116 -13.52 15.69 -7.97
N GLN A 117 -12.23 16.09 -7.94
CA GLN A 117 -11.80 17.45 -7.65
C GLN A 117 -10.56 17.82 -8.47
N THR A 118 -10.67 18.85 -9.31
CA THR A 118 -9.58 19.40 -10.15
C THR A 118 -8.48 20.04 -9.26
N PRO A 119 -7.18 19.96 -9.63
CA PRO A 119 -6.65 19.39 -10.87
C PRO A 119 -6.48 17.86 -10.87
N ASN A 120 -6.38 17.24 -9.69
CA ASN A 120 -6.19 15.79 -9.53
C ASN A 120 -4.89 15.29 -10.20
N ASP A 121 -3.77 15.93 -9.89
CA ASP A 121 -2.48 15.54 -10.47
C ASP A 121 -2.06 14.13 -10.00
N GLY A 122 -2.47 13.78 -8.78
CA GLY A 122 -2.13 12.52 -8.13
C GLY A 122 -0.69 12.50 -7.60
N VAL A 123 -0.32 11.40 -6.95
CA VAL A 123 1.06 11.17 -6.48
C VAL A 123 1.35 9.68 -6.31
N GLU A 124 2.58 9.27 -6.59
CA GLU A 124 3.05 7.90 -6.42
C GLU A 124 4.09 7.75 -5.30
N ALA A 125 4.14 6.54 -4.74
CA ALA A 125 5.24 6.11 -3.88
C ALA A 125 5.73 4.71 -4.31
N TYR A 126 7.03 4.58 -4.49
CA TYR A 126 7.71 3.31 -4.73
C TYR A 126 8.55 2.95 -3.51
N THR A 127 8.19 1.87 -2.82
CA THR A 127 8.75 1.56 -1.49
C THR A 127 9.33 0.16 -1.45
N LEU A 128 10.42 0.02 -0.72
CA LEU A 128 10.84 -1.26 -0.12
C LEU A 128 10.21 -1.33 1.27
N HIS A 129 9.59 -2.45 1.62
CA HIS A 129 8.99 -2.65 2.93
C HIS A 129 9.52 -3.90 3.63
N TYR A 130 9.46 -3.86 4.96
CA TYR A 130 9.71 -4.99 5.83
C TYR A 130 8.57 -5.13 6.82
N ARG A 131 8.15 -6.36 7.12
CA ARG A 131 7.07 -6.65 8.07
C ARG A 131 7.45 -7.79 9.00
N LEU A 132 7.06 -7.64 10.26
CA LEU A 132 7.09 -8.67 11.29
C LEU A 132 5.66 -9.07 11.64
N SER A 133 5.37 -10.37 11.63
CA SER A 133 4.13 -10.93 12.16
C SER A 133 4.34 -11.39 13.61
N PHE A 134 3.44 -10.99 14.49
CA PHE A 134 3.42 -11.32 15.93
C PHE A 134 2.06 -11.88 16.34
#